data_AF-A0A1J3HCP1-F1
#
_entry.id   AF-A0A1J3HCP1-F1
#
_cell.length_a   1.000
_cell.length_b   1.000
_cell.length_c   1.000
_cell.angle_alpha   90.00
_cell.angle_beta   90.00
_cell.angle_gamma   90.00
#
_symmetry.space_group_name_H-M   'P 1'
#
loop_
_entity.id
_entity.type
_entity.pdbx_description
1 polymer ?
#
loop_
_entity_poly.entity_id
_entity_poly.type
_entity_poly.pdbx_seq_one_letter_code
_entity_poly.pdbx_strand_id
1 'polypeptide(L)'
;MKEAIAQVEEKTEILEKAFVDCSKGKPFFNGDHIGFIDIALGSFLGWLRVTELDANHKFLDETKTPSLFKWAERFCNDPAVKPLMPETTKLAEFARKLFPKPQA
;
A
#
# COMPACT_ATOMS: atom_id res chain seq x y z
N MET A 1 -2.16 11.59 15.76
CA MET A 1 -1.53 10.34 15.29
C MET A 1 -2.44 9.13 15.47
N LYS A 2 -2.84 8.76 16.70
CA LYS A 2 -3.74 7.60 16.95
C LYS A 2 -5.05 7.65 16.15
N GLU A 3 -5.74 8.79 16.15
CA GLU A 3 -6.99 8.97 15.38
C GLU A 3 -6.78 8.86 13.86
N ALA A 4 -5.66 9.37 13.35
CA ALA A 4 -5.32 9.27 11.93
C ALA A 4 -5.01 7.81 11.55
N ILE A 5 -4.30 7.07 12.41
CA ILE A 5 -4.04 5.63 12.24
C ILE A 5 -5.37 4.86 12.19
N ALA A 6 -6.26 5.07 13.16
CA ALA A 6 -7.55 4.39 13.20
C ALA A 6 -8.41 4.67 11.96
N GLN A 7 -8.40 5.91 11.45
CA GLN A 7 -9.08 6.25 10.20
C GLN A 7 -8.51 5.49 9.01
N VAL A 8 -7.17 5.40 8.88
CA VAL A 8 -6.55 4.64 7.79
C VAL A 8 -6.88 3.15 7.93
N GLU A 9 -6.85 2.58 9.13
CA GLU A 9 -7.23 1.18 9.38
C GLU A 9 -8.67 0.89 8.90
N GLU A 10 -9.63 1.73 9.26
CA GLU A 10 -11.03 1.60 8.80
C GLU A 10 -11.11 1.62 7.26
N LYS A 11 -10.37 2.51 6.59
CA LYS A 11 -10.37 2.58 5.12
C LYS A 11 -9.67 1.38 4.49
N THR A 12 -8.62 0.84 5.10
CA THR A 12 -7.97 -0.39 4.61
C THR A 12 -8.88 -1.62 4.76
N GLU A 13 -9.71 -1.69 5.80
CA GLU A 13 -10.71 -2.76 5.95
C GLU A 13 -11.81 -2.67 4.88
N ILE A 14 -12.26 -1.46 4.53
CA ILE A 14 -13.20 -1.25 3.42
C ILE A 14 -12.56 -1.68 2.10
N LEU A 15 -11.30 -1.33 1.88
CA LEU A 15 -10.58 -1.69 0.67
C LEU A 15 -10.32 -3.20 0.58
N GLU A 16 -10.06 -3.88 1.69
CA GLU A 16 -9.92 -5.34 1.77
C GLU A 16 -11.21 -6.01 1.29
N LYS A 17 -12.36 -5.58 1.79
CA LYS A 17 -13.68 -6.07 1.35
C LYS A 17 -13.90 -5.82 -0.15
N ALA A 18 -13.61 -4.60 -0.61
CA ALA A 18 -13.71 -4.26 -2.03
C ALA A 18 -12.80 -5.14 -2.91
N PHE A 19 -11.58 -5.44 -2.45
CA PHE A 19 -10.68 -6.35 -3.16
C PHE A 19 -11.26 -7.75 -3.28
N VAL A 20 -11.76 -8.32 -2.18
CA VAL A 20 -12.37 -9.66 -2.17
C VAL A 20 -13.57 -9.72 -3.13
N ASP A 21 -14.46 -8.73 -3.06
CA ASP A 21 -15.67 -8.68 -3.89
C ASP A 21 -15.36 -8.49 -5.39
N CYS A 22 -14.42 -7.60 -5.72
CA CYS A 22 -14.05 -7.30 -7.10
C CYS A 22 -13.21 -8.41 -7.73
N SER A 23 -12.21 -8.92 -7.00
CA SER A 23 -11.28 -9.93 -7.52
C SER A 23 -11.94 -11.30 -7.65
N LYS A 24 -12.97 -11.60 -6.84
CA LYS A 24 -13.62 -12.93 -6.79
C LYS A 24 -12.60 -14.06 -6.56
N GLY A 25 -11.62 -13.80 -5.68
CA GLY A 25 -10.54 -14.74 -5.34
C GLY A 25 -9.37 -14.77 -6.33
N LYS A 26 -9.37 -13.87 -7.32
CA LYS A 26 -8.26 -13.74 -8.27
C LYS A 26 -7.12 -12.88 -7.72
N PRO A 27 -5.92 -12.92 -8.35
CA PRO A 27 -4.74 -12.22 -7.84
C PRO A 27 -4.86 -10.69 -7.76
N PHE A 28 -5.67 -10.07 -8.63
CA PHE A 28 -5.78 -8.62 -8.83
C PHE A 28 -7.24 -8.16 -8.84
N PHE A 29 -7.48 -6.85 -8.69
CA PHE A 29 -8.82 -6.25 -8.78
C PHE A 29 -9.46 -6.50 -10.16
N ASN A 30 -8.65 -6.55 -11.21
CA ASN A 30 -9.07 -6.86 -12.58
C ASN A 30 -9.04 -8.37 -12.89
N GLY A 31 -8.93 -9.23 -11.88
CA GLY A 31 -8.90 -10.67 -12.06
C GLY A 31 -7.47 -11.21 -12.15
N ASP A 32 -7.12 -11.80 -13.29
CA ASP A 32 -5.87 -12.53 -13.49
C ASP A 32 -4.66 -11.62 -13.80
N HIS A 33 -4.90 -10.37 -14.19
CA HIS A 33 -3.87 -9.41 -14.59
C HIS A 33 -4.09 -8.05 -13.94
N ILE A 34 -3.00 -7.30 -13.76
CA ILE A 34 -3.03 -5.91 -13.31
C ILE A 34 -3.96 -5.08 -14.21
N GLY A 35 -4.94 -4.41 -13.61
CA GLY A 35 -5.81 -3.46 -14.31
C GLY A 35 -5.76 -2.06 -13.71
N PHE A 36 -6.74 -1.24 -14.07
CA PHE A 36 -6.76 0.18 -13.71
C PHE A 36 -6.72 0.43 -12.20
N ILE A 37 -7.55 -0.27 -11.42
CA ILE A 37 -7.61 -0.11 -9.96
C ILE A 37 -6.32 -0.60 -9.30
N ASP A 38 -5.74 -1.69 -9.80
CA ASP A 38 -4.46 -2.20 -9.31
C ASP A 38 -3.35 -1.17 -9.51
N ILE A 39 -3.29 -0.52 -10.68
CA ILE A 39 -2.31 0.54 -10.97
C ILE A 39 -2.55 1.76 -10.07
N ALA A 40 -3.80 2.22 -9.96
CA ALA A 40 -4.15 3.37 -9.15
C ALA A 40 -3.73 3.16 -7.69
N LEU A 41 -4.16 2.07 -7.07
CA LEU A 41 -3.81 1.76 -5.68
C LEU A 41 -2.31 1.43 -5.53
N GLY A 42 -1.77 0.63 -6.45
CA GLY A 42 -0.39 0.15 -6.41
C GLY A 42 0.64 1.27 -6.55
N SER A 43 0.31 2.34 -7.27
CA SER A 43 1.15 3.54 -7.38
C SER A 43 1.41 4.22 -6.02
N PHE A 44 0.52 4.03 -5.04
CA PHE A 44 0.64 4.59 -3.70
C PHE A 44 1.44 3.70 -2.73
N LEU A 45 1.74 2.43 -3.07
CA LEU A 45 2.37 1.48 -2.14
C LEU A 45 3.74 1.92 -1.64
N GLY A 46 4.54 2.58 -2.49
CA GLY A 46 5.82 3.14 -2.07
C GLY A 46 5.65 4.15 -0.93
N TRP A 47 4.73 5.10 -1.11
CA TRP A 47 4.42 6.12 -0.10
C TRP A 47 3.80 5.52 1.16
N LEU A 48 2.90 4.54 1.02
CA LEU A 48 2.31 3.84 2.15
C LEU A 48 3.40 3.21 3.04
N ARG A 49 4.37 2.51 2.45
CA ARG A 49 5.49 1.91 3.18
C ARG A 49 6.36 2.94 3.91
N VAL A 50 6.56 4.12 3.31
CA VAL A 50 7.26 5.23 3.99
C VAL A 50 6.44 5.72 5.19
N THR A 51 5.13 5.88 5.03
CA THR A 51 4.24 6.27 6.13
C THR A 51 4.24 5.22 7.26
N GLU A 52 4.24 3.93 6.94
CA GLU A 52 4.36 2.85 7.93
C GLU A 52 5.66 2.93 8.73
N LEU A 53 6.79 3.25 8.08
CA LEU A 53 8.07 3.44 8.75
C LEU A 53 8.04 4.63 9.71
N ASP A 54 7.52 5.77 9.27
CA ASP A 54 7.43 6.98 10.10
C ASP A 54 6.44 6.83 11.27
N ALA A 55 5.33 6.10 11.05
CA ALA A 55 4.32 5.85 12.08
C ALA A 55 4.66 4.66 13.00
N ASN A 56 5.66 3.84 12.63
CA ASN A 56 5.95 2.55 13.25
C ASN A 56 4.68 1.68 13.39
N HIS A 57 3.86 1.64 12.34
CA HIS A 57 2.56 0.95 12.29
C HIS A 57 2.33 0.35 10.91
N LYS A 58 1.76 -0.85 10.84
CA LYS A 58 1.44 -1.52 9.57
C LYS A 58 -0.02 -1.31 9.21
N PHE A 59 -0.27 -0.78 8.01
CA PHE A 59 -1.62 -0.54 7.48
C PHE A 59 -2.07 -1.67 6.56
N LEU A 60 -1.14 -2.25 5.78
CA LEU A 60 -1.37 -3.53 5.13
C LEU A 60 -0.70 -4.62 5.95
N ASP A 61 -1.53 -5.35 6.68
CA ASP A 61 -1.11 -6.38 7.61
C ASP A 61 -1.68 -7.75 7.19
N GLU A 62 -0.90 -8.80 7.40
CA GLU A 62 -1.29 -10.16 6.99
C GLU A 62 -2.50 -10.69 7.79
N THR A 63 -2.72 -10.20 9.01
CA THR A 63 -3.85 -10.64 9.86
C THR A 63 -5.10 -9.81 9.61
N LYS A 64 -4.96 -8.49 9.46
CA LYS A 64 -6.12 -7.57 9.30
C LYS A 64 -6.58 -7.43 7.86
N THR A 65 -5.65 -7.42 6.91
CA THR A 65 -5.89 -7.21 5.47
C THR A 65 -5.17 -8.28 4.64
N PRO A 66 -5.44 -9.57 4.88
CA PRO A 66 -4.69 -10.69 4.29
C PRO A 66 -4.67 -10.68 2.76
N SER A 67 -5.77 -10.28 2.13
CA SER A 67 -5.91 -10.32 0.67
C SER A 67 -5.16 -9.18 0.01
N LEU A 68 -5.28 -7.96 0.54
CA LEU A 68 -4.52 -6.79 0.11
C LEU A 68 -3.02 -6.95 0.39
N PHE A 69 -2.64 -7.55 1.52
CA PHE A 69 -1.24 -7.85 1.82
C PHE A 69 -0.63 -8.70 0.70
N LYS A 70 -1.27 -9.83 0.37
CA LYS A 70 -0.82 -10.72 -0.72
C LYS A 70 -0.92 -10.06 -2.10
N TRP A 71 -1.94 -9.24 -2.32
CA TRP A 71 -2.07 -8.46 -3.55
C TRP A 71 -0.89 -7.49 -3.72
N ALA A 72 -0.50 -6.76 -2.68
CA ALA A 72 0.60 -5.82 -2.72
C ALA A 72 1.94 -6.52 -3.01
N GLU A 73 2.16 -7.71 -2.43
CA GLU A 73 3.32 -8.54 -2.75
C GLU A 73 3.34 -8.97 -4.22
N ARG A 74 2.20 -9.44 -4.75
CA ARG A 74 2.07 -9.82 -6.16
C ARG A 74 2.29 -8.63 -7.10
N PHE A 75 1.63 -7.51 -6.83
CA PHE A 75 1.75 -6.29 -7.61
C PHE A 75 3.20 -5.80 -7.66
N CYS A 76 3.90 -5.74 -6.53
CA CYS A 76 5.29 -5.30 -6.49
C CYS A 76 6.27 -6.26 -7.17
N ASN A 77 5.94 -7.54 -7.26
CA ASN A 77 6.78 -8.55 -7.92
C ASN A 77 6.45 -8.75 -9.40
N ASP A 78 5.38 -8.13 -9.90
CA ASP A 78 5.04 -8.18 -11.33
C ASP A 78 6.18 -7.58 -12.17
N PRO A 79 6.59 -8.23 -13.28
CA PRO A 79 7.69 -7.76 -14.12
C PRO A 79 7.54 -6.32 -14.64
N ALA A 80 6.30 -5.85 -14.84
CA ALA A 80 6.05 -4.48 -15.29
C ALA A 80 6.20 -3.44 -14.17
N VAL A 81 6.02 -3.86 -12.91
CA VAL A 81 6.01 -2.97 -11.74
C VAL A 81 7.34 -2.98 -11.00
N LYS A 82 7.94 -4.16 -10.80
CA LYS A 82 9.16 -4.36 -10.03
C LYS A 82 10.30 -3.38 -10.37
N PRO A 83 10.61 -3.07 -11.65
CA PRO A 83 11.68 -2.12 -11.96
C PRO A 83 11.30 -0.64 -11.70
N LEU A 84 10.00 -0.34 -11.54
CA LEU A 84 9.47 1.01 -11.33
C LEU A 84 9.25 1.34 -9.86
N MET A 85 9.02 0.30 -9.03
CA MET A 85 8.73 0.48 -7.61
C MET A 85 9.97 1.02 -6.87
N PRO A 86 9.88 2.19 -6.22
CA PRO A 86 11.03 2.76 -5.53
C PRO A 86 11.41 1.92 -4.31
N GLU A 87 12.70 1.90 -4.00
CA GLU A 87 13.19 1.33 -2.76
C GLU A 87 12.71 2.20 -1.58
N THR A 88 12.07 1.57 -0.58
CA THR A 88 11.41 2.30 0.51
C THR A 88 12.35 3.26 1.25
N THR A 89 13.60 2.87 1.51
CA THR A 89 14.55 3.72 2.24
C THR A 89 14.90 4.98 1.46
N LYS A 90 15.15 4.85 0.14
CA LYS A 90 15.42 5.99 -0.74
C LYS A 90 14.21 6.91 -0.85
N LEU A 91 13.01 6.35 -0.94
CA LEU A 91 11.79 7.16 -0.95
C LEU A 91 11.58 7.87 0.39
N ALA A 92 11.90 7.24 1.52
CA ALA A 92 11.84 7.86 2.85
C ALA A 92 12.89 8.98 3.02
N GLU A 93 14.10 8.83 2.48
CA GLU A 93 15.09 9.91 2.40
C GLU A 93 14.58 11.10 1.59
N PHE A 94 13.96 10.82 0.43
CA PHE A 94 13.35 11.86 -0.40
C PHE A 94 12.17 12.54 0.32
N ALA A 95 11.30 11.77 0.97
CA ALA A 95 10.17 12.28 1.75
C ALA A 95 10.63 13.23 2.86
N ARG A 96 11.71 12.90 3.58
CA ARG A 96 12.29 13.77 4.61
C ARG A 96 12.77 15.12 4.07
N LYS A 97 13.20 15.17 2.80
CA LYS A 97 13.59 16.43 2.13
C LYS A 97 12.38 17.24 1.68
N LEU A 98 11.33 16.59 1.19
CA LEU A 98 10.11 17.25 0.73
C LEU A 98 9.22 17.74 1.88
N PHE A 99 9.16 16.96 2.95
CA PHE A 99 8.33 17.20 4.12
C PHE A 99 9.23 17.32 5.35
N PRO A 100 9.99 18.43 5.47
CA PRO A 100 10.80 18.66 6.66
C PRO A 100 9.91 18.62 7.90
N LYS A 101 10.30 17.83 8.90
CA LYS A 101 9.60 17.82 10.18
C LYS A 101 9.76 19.22 10.80
N PRO A 102 8.69 19.80 11.39
CA PRO A 102 8.80 21.07 12.10
C PRO A 102 9.95 20.99 13.10
N GLN A 103 10.82 21.99 13.09
CA GLN A 103 11.87 22.09 14.09
C GLN A 103 11.20 22.45 15.42
N ALA A 104 11.41 21.61 16.43
CA ALA A 104 10.84 21.79 17.77
C ALA A 104 11.35 23.07 18.44
#